data_AF-A0A950EGD9-F1
#
_entry.id   AF-A0A950EGD9-F1
#
_cell.length_a   1.000
_cell.length_b   1.000
_cell.length_c   1.000
_cell.angle_alpha   90.00
_cell.angle_beta   90.00
_cell.angle_gamma   90.00
#
_symmetry.space_group_name_H-M   'P 1'
#
loop_
_entity.id
_entity.type
_entity.pdbx_description
1 polymer ?
#
loop_
_entity_poly.entity_id
_entity_poly.type
_entity_poly.pdbx_seq_one_letter_code
_entity_poly.pdbx_strand_id
1 'polypeptide(L)'
;MERTEVLDMMSGLKLYGMKSAYDETLAAALKRKHEPQRFVGDLLKAEISEKQARSIKYQLTVAKLPLAKDVEDFAFKDTPINEALVRDLAGGAFIVQQRNVVLVGGTEPDS
;
A
#
# COMPACT_ATOMS: atom_id res chain seq x y z
N MET A 1 23.53 0.15 -23.33
CA MET A 1 23.33 -0.17 -21.91
C MET A 1 22.92 -1.61 -21.83
N GLU A 2 23.68 -2.38 -21.06
CA GLU A 2 23.38 -3.79 -20.83
C GLU A 2 22.24 -3.93 -19.82
N ARG A 3 21.49 -5.04 -19.90
CA ARG A 3 20.40 -5.35 -18.96
C ARG A 3 20.85 -5.23 -17.50
N THR A 4 22.05 -5.70 -17.20
CA THR A 4 22.63 -5.68 -15.85
C THR A 4 22.77 -4.25 -15.33
N GLU A 5 23.26 -3.32 -16.15
CA GLU A 5 23.41 -1.91 -15.78
C GLU A 5 22.04 -1.26 -15.47
N VAL A 6 21.02 -1.60 -16.26
CA VAL A 6 19.64 -1.12 -16.04
C VAL A 6 19.09 -1.60 -14.70
N LEU A 7 19.27 -2.89 -14.38
CA LEU A 7 18.80 -3.44 -13.11
C LEU A 7 19.59 -2.93 -11.90
N ASP A 8 20.87 -2.64 -12.08
CA ASP A 8 21.71 -2.05 -11.03
C ASP A 8 21.29 -0.60 -10.74
N MET A 9 21.04 0.21 -11.77
CA MET A 9 20.49 1.56 -11.61
C MET A 9 19.11 1.54 -10.95
N MET A 10 18.22 0.62 -11.34
CA MET A 10 16.93 0.45 -10.67
C MET A 10 17.10 0.10 -9.20
N SER A 11 18.10 -0.71 -8.85
CA SER A 11 18.42 -1.04 -7.46
C SER A 11 18.90 0.18 -6.69
N GLY A 12 19.80 0.97 -7.27
CA GLY A 12 20.31 2.22 -6.68
C GLY A 12 19.21 3.27 -6.47
N LEU A 13 18.27 3.37 -7.40
CA LEU A 13 17.10 4.27 -7.33
C LEU A 13 15.94 3.69 -6.49
N LYS A 14 16.10 2.49 -5.91
CA LYS A 14 15.06 1.79 -5.13
C LYS A 14 13.77 1.54 -5.92
N LEU A 15 13.88 1.32 -7.23
CA LEU A 15 12.79 1.03 -8.17
C LEU A 15 12.50 -0.48 -8.20
N TYR A 16 12.11 -1.03 -7.06
CA TYR A 16 12.01 -2.47 -6.85
C TYR A 16 10.90 -3.12 -7.70
N GLY A 17 9.80 -2.41 -7.94
CA GLY A 17 8.71 -2.89 -8.79
C GLY A 17 9.08 -2.89 -10.27
N MET A 18 9.81 -1.88 -10.73
CA MET A 18 10.35 -1.91 -12.11
C MET A 18 11.34 -3.05 -12.29
N LYS A 19 12.24 -3.25 -11.30
CA LYS A 19 13.26 -4.29 -11.34
C LYS A 19 12.65 -5.69 -11.44
N SER A 20 11.60 -5.97 -10.66
CA SER A 20 10.94 -7.28 -10.68
C SER A 20 10.13 -7.52 -11.96
N ALA A 21 9.51 -6.48 -12.51
CA ALA A 21 8.68 -6.57 -13.72
C ALA A 21 9.48 -6.48 -15.04
N TYR A 22 10.78 -6.19 -14.99
CA TYR A 22 11.57 -5.83 -16.17
C TYR A 22 11.54 -6.89 -17.28
N ASP A 23 11.87 -8.14 -16.96
CA ASP A 23 11.98 -9.20 -17.97
C ASP A 23 10.64 -9.54 -18.61
N GLU A 24 9.60 -9.62 -17.80
CA GLU A 24 8.25 -9.92 -18.28
C GLU A 24 7.72 -8.80 -19.17
N THR A 25 7.89 -7.54 -18.74
CA THR A 25 7.44 -6.37 -19.50
C THR A 25 8.24 -6.22 -20.80
N LEU A 26 9.53 -6.55 -20.79
CA LEU A 26 10.39 -6.52 -21.98
C LEU A 26 9.98 -7.61 -22.98
N ALA A 27 9.75 -8.83 -22.51
CA ALA A 27 9.27 -9.93 -23.34
C ALA A 27 7.90 -9.60 -23.96
N ALA A 28 6.99 -9.01 -23.19
CA ALA A 28 5.69 -8.55 -23.69
C ALA A 28 5.84 -7.43 -24.73
N ALA A 29 6.71 -6.45 -24.48
CA ALA A 29 6.97 -5.34 -25.40
C ALA A 29 7.55 -5.82 -26.73
N LEU A 30 8.50 -6.76 -26.71
CA LEU A 30 9.07 -7.36 -27.91
C LEU A 30 8.03 -8.17 -28.70
N LYS A 31 7.23 -8.98 -28.01
CA LYS A 31 6.19 -9.81 -28.65
C LYS A 31 5.08 -8.99 -29.28
N ARG A 32 4.66 -7.90 -28.62
CA ARG A 32 3.51 -7.07 -29.02
C ARG A 32 3.91 -5.78 -29.74
N LYS A 33 5.20 -5.59 -30.01
CA LYS A 33 5.77 -4.37 -30.62
C LYS A 33 5.27 -3.10 -29.92
N HIS A 34 5.35 -3.10 -28.59
CA HIS A 34 4.94 -1.93 -27.82
C HIS A 34 5.84 -0.74 -28.13
N GLU A 35 5.20 0.43 -28.30
CA GLU A 35 5.91 1.70 -28.36
C GLU A 35 6.74 1.91 -27.08
N PRO A 36 7.92 2.54 -27.15
CA PRO A 36 8.78 2.75 -25.99
C PRO A 36 8.06 3.40 -24.80
N GLN A 37 7.15 4.35 -25.07
CA GLN A 37 6.33 5.01 -24.04
C GLN A 37 5.44 4.01 -23.30
N ARG A 38 4.92 2.99 -23.99
CA ARG A 38 4.09 1.96 -23.38
C ARG A 38 4.90 1.03 -22.49
N PHE A 39 6.07 0.60 -22.95
CA PHE A 39 6.99 -0.20 -22.13
C PHE A 39 7.37 0.53 -20.84
N VAL A 40 7.79 1.79 -20.93
CA VAL A 40 8.12 2.62 -19.76
C VAL A 40 6.90 2.81 -18.85
N GLY A 41 5.71 3.05 -19.44
CA GLY A 41 4.47 3.19 -18.68
C GLY A 41 4.10 1.94 -17.88
N ASP A 42 4.28 0.75 -18.45
CA ASP A 42 3.97 -0.51 -17.77
C ASP A 42 4.98 -0.80 -16.63
N LEU A 43 6.27 -0.47 -16.81
CA LEU A 43 7.24 -0.53 -15.71
C LEU A 43 6.88 0.45 -14.58
N LEU A 44 6.49 1.69 -14.90
CA LEU A 44 6.13 2.70 -13.90
C LEU A 44 4.89 2.28 -13.10
N LYS A 45 3.92 1.62 -13.74
CA LYS A 45 2.75 1.06 -13.04
C LYS A 45 3.14 -0.04 -12.05
N ALA A 46 4.08 -0.91 -12.43
CA ALA A 46 4.59 -1.94 -11.52
C ALA A 46 5.25 -1.31 -10.29
N GLU A 47 6.03 -0.25 -10.48
CA GLU A 47 6.66 0.50 -9.38
C GLU A 47 5.66 1.16 -8.44
N ILE A 48 4.64 1.83 -8.99
CA ILE A 48 3.59 2.46 -8.18
C ILE A 48 2.86 1.41 -7.34
N SER A 49 2.53 0.27 -7.95
CA SER A 49 1.83 -0.82 -7.27
C SER A 49 2.68 -1.41 -6.13
N GLU A 50 3.98 -1.61 -6.37
CA GLU A 50 4.90 -2.07 -5.31
C GLU A 50 4.96 -1.07 -4.16
N LYS A 51 5.15 0.22 -4.46
CA LYS A 51 5.24 1.26 -3.43
C LYS A 51 3.98 1.35 -2.58
N GLN A 52 2.81 1.22 -3.19
CA GLN A 52 1.53 1.17 -2.49
C GLN A 52 1.46 -0.05 -1.57
N ALA A 53 1.76 -1.25 -2.08
CA ALA A 53 1.75 -2.48 -1.29
C ALA A 53 2.74 -2.40 -0.10
N ARG A 54 3.93 -1.85 -0.33
CA ARG A 54 4.95 -1.64 0.72
C ARG A 54 4.49 -0.63 1.76
N SER A 55 3.85 0.47 1.34
CA SER A 55 3.29 1.47 2.25
C SER A 55 2.20 0.88 3.15
N ILE A 56 1.27 0.10 2.58
CA ILE A 56 0.23 -0.61 3.34
C ILE A 56 0.88 -1.58 4.34
N LYS A 57 1.82 -2.41 3.88
CA LYS A 57 2.54 -3.35 4.76
C LYS A 57 3.26 -2.63 5.89
N TYR A 58 3.91 -1.50 5.60
CA TYR A 58 4.57 -0.69 6.61
C TYR A 58 3.58 -0.14 7.64
N GLN A 59 2.46 0.43 7.19
CA GLN A 59 1.40 0.93 8.10
C GLN A 59 0.87 -0.19 9.01
N LEU A 60 0.58 -1.37 8.45
CA LEU A 60 0.15 -2.54 9.23
C LEU A 60 1.21 -3.00 10.24
N THR A 61 2.49 -3.00 9.84
CA THR A 61 3.60 -3.40 10.71
C THR A 61 3.78 -2.42 11.87
N VAL A 62 3.73 -1.10 11.60
CA VAL A 62 3.86 -0.06 12.62
C VAL A 62 2.68 -0.06 13.58
N ALA A 63 1.47 -0.36 13.10
CA ALA A 63 0.28 -0.50 13.94
C ALA A 63 0.36 -1.70 14.91
N LYS A 64 1.37 -2.58 14.79
CA LYS A 64 1.56 -3.79 15.62
C LYS A 64 0.30 -4.66 15.72
N LEU A 65 -0.56 -4.63 14.71
CA LEU A 65 -1.78 -5.43 14.67
C LEU A 65 -1.38 -6.89 14.37
N PRO A 66 -1.52 -7.85 15.32
CA PRO A 66 -0.97 -9.22 15.16
C PRO A 66 -1.71 -10.07 14.11
N LEU A 67 -2.81 -9.57 13.60
CA LEU A 67 -3.57 -10.08 12.46
C LEU A 67 -4.36 -8.84 12.00
N ALA A 68 -4.70 -8.74 10.72
CA ALA A 68 -5.71 -7.78 10.29
C ALA A 68 -7.03 -8.18 10.98
N LYS A 69 -7.25 -7.70 12.21
CA LYS A 69 -8.56 -7.72 12.83
C LYS A 69 -9.31 -6.61 12.13
N ASP A 70 -10.23 -7.00 11.27
CA ASP A 70 -11.12 -6.04 10.65
C ASP A 70 -12.05 -5.47 11.73
N VAL A 71 -12.67 -4.33 11.45
CA VAL A 71 -13.72 -3.78 12.33
C VAL A 71 -14.83 -4.82 12.57
N GLU A 72 -15.03 -5.72 11.61
CA GLU A 72 -15.96 -6.85 11.70
C GLU A 72 -15.52 -7.95 12.70
N ASP A 73 -14.22 -8.08 12.96
CA ASP A 73 -13.68 -9.05 13.91
C ASP A 73 -13.58 -8.49 15.35
N PHE A 74 -13.91 -7.20 15.54
CA PHE A 74 -13.84 -6.56 16.85
C PHE A 74 -15.08 -6.87 17.69
N ALA A 75 -14.88 -7.50 18.85
CA ALA A 75 -15.95 -7.71 19.81
C ALA A 75 -16.23 -6.41 20.60
N PHE A 76 -17.24 -5.66 20.16
CA PHE A 76 -17.70 -4.45 20.87
C PHE A 76 -18.44 -4.74 22.17
N LYS A 77 -18.95 -5.96 22.31
CA LYS A 77 -19.65 -6.42 23.50
C LYS A 77 -18.75 -6.24 24.73
N ASP A 78 -19.32 -5.69 25.80
CA ASP A 78 -18.63 -5.43 27.07
C ASP A 78 -17.49 -4.39 27.00
N THR A 79 -17.46 -3.56 25.95
CA THR A 79 -16.57 -2.40 25.84
C THR A 79 -17.34 -1.09 25.98
N PRO A 80 -16.73 0.00 26.49
CA PRO A 80 -17.36 1.33 26.52
C PRO A 80 -17.39 2.03 25.15
N ILE A 81 -16.99 1.33 24.07
CA ILE A 81 -16.78 1.91 22.74
C ILE A 81 -18.12 2.02 22.01
N ASN A 82 -18.37 3.16 21.38
CA ASN A 82 -19.54 3.36 20.53
C ASN A 82 -19.37 2.66 19.18
N GLU A 83 -19.91 1.44 19.06
CA GLU A 83 -19.85 0.63 17.85
C GLU A 83 -20.41 1.35 16.61
N ALA A 84 -21.56 2.04 16.74
CA ALA A 84 -22.19 2.72 15.61
C ALA A 84 -21.29 3.83 15.04
N LEU A 85 -20.63 4.60 15.92
CA LEU A 85 -19.67 5.63 15.50
C LEU A 85 -18.44 5.01 14.82
N VAL A 86 -17.90 3.92 15.38
CA VAL A 86 -16.74 3.24 14.78
C VAL A 86 -17.08 2.70 13.40
N ARG A 87 -18.26 2.11 13.20
CA ARG A 87 -18.72 1.62 11.90
C ARG A 87 -18.96 2.75 10.89
N ASP A 88 -19.52 3.89 11.31
CA ASP A 88 -19.69 5.08 10.45
C ASP A 88 -18.33 5.63 9.99
N LEU A 89 -17.36 5.74 10.91
CA LEU A 89 -16.01 6.17 10.60
C LEU A 89 -15.29 5.17 9.69
N ALA A 90 -15.44 3.86 9.91
CA ALA A 90 -14.88 2.81 9.05
C ALA A 90 -15.42 2.88 7.61
N GLY A 91 -16.68 3.32 7.44
CA GLY A 91 -17.28 3.57 6.13
C GLY A 91 -16.70 4.78 5.37
N GLY A 92 -15.86 5.60 6.01
CA GLY A 92 -15.12 6.68 5.34
C GLY A 92 -15.95 7.88 4.90
N ALA A 93 -17.23 7.98 5.29
CA ALA A 93 -18.13 9.06 4.89
C ALA A 93 -17.61 10.46 5.29
N PHE A 94 -16.81 10.54 6.35
CA PHE A 94 -16.16 11.77 6.82
C PHE A 94 -15.19 12.37 5.79
N ILE A 95 -14.59 11.56 4.90
CA ILE A 95 -13.66 12.04 3.86
C ILE A 95 -14.42 12.89 2.84
N VAL A 96 -15.56 12.37 2.35
CA VAL A 96 -16.41 13.08 1.39
C VAL A 96 -17.00 14.34 2.01
N GLN A 97 -17.36 14.27 3.29
CA GLN A 97 -17.94 15.39 4.05
C GLN A 97 -16.90 16.37 4.60
N GLN A 98 -15.61 16.13 4.37
CA GLN A 98 -14.49 16.95 4.88
C GLN A 98 -14.57 17.17 6.40
N ARG A 99 -15.04 16.17 7.15
CA ARG A 99 -15.11 16.20 8.61
C ARG A 99 -13.80 15.69 9.20
N ASN A 100 -13.24 16.44 10.15
CA ASN A 100 -12.04 16.03 10.86
C ASN A 100 -12.36 14.95 11.90
N VAL A 101 -11.50 13.94 11.99
CA VAL A 101 -11.54 12.92 13.04
C VAL A 101 -10.37 13.16 13.98
N VAL A 102 -10.66 13.35 15.27
CA VAL A 102 -9.64 13.52 16.31
C VAL A 102 -9.65 12.28 17.20
N LEU A 103 -8.53 11.57 17.24
CA LEU A 103 -8.34 10.40 18.09
C LEU A 103 -7.63 10.84 19.37
N VAL A 104 -8.25 10.60 20.52
CA VAL A 104 -7.71 10.95 21.84
C VAL A 104 -7.62 9.68 22.67
N GLY A 105 -6.43 9.39 23.20
CA GLY A 105 -6.17 8.23 24.05
C GLY A 105 -4.85 8.41 24.82
N GLY A 106 -4.71 7.72 25.95
CA GLY A 106 -3.47 7.68 26.71
C GLY A 106 -2.41 6.81 26.02
N THR A 107 -1.13 7.10 26.28
CA THR A 107 0.02 6.38 25.71
C THR A 107 0.55 5.24 26.59
N GLU A 108 -0.11 4.92 27.70
CA GLU A 108 0.42 3.94 28.65
C GLU A 108 0.04 2.50 28.25
N PRO A 109 1.03 1.58 28.14
CA PRO A 109 0.74 0.16 28.19
C PRO A 109 0.43 -0.19 29.64
N ASP A 110 -0.74 -0.82 29.87
CA ASP A 110 -1.16 -1.31 31.18
C ASP A 110 0.01 -2.01 31.91
N SER A 111 0.37 -1.46 33.08
CA SER A 111 1.33 -2.02 34.04
C SER A 111 0.70 -3.10 34.90
#